data_AF-A0A937PS66-F1
#
_entry.id   AF-A0A937PS66-F1
#
_cell.length_a   1.000
_cell.length_b   1.000
_cell.length_c   1.000
_cell.angle_alpha   90.00
_cell.angle_beta   90.00
_cell.angle_gamma   90.00
#
_symmetry.space_group_name_H-M   'P 1'
#
loop_
_entity.id
_entity.type
_entity.pdbx_description
1 polymer ?
#
loop_
_entity_poly.entity_id
_entity_poly.type
_entity_poly.pdbx_seq_one_letter_code
_entity_poly.pdbx_strand_id
1 'polypeptide(L)'
;MRRSAPTGRRAVIVGNGSSVDRLPSAAWREFQADEECIIVGTNRALCFEALRDVRLDAMVIRDRCRNLWYPQAWGIRYEQELWNRAECWKVGRDRTVNCDEFVRFEPAWQDVRVLDENREAAVLLQNSVVLMAANWAWLQAARRLLLVGVDYCGRHARMIPPFRNAAMSWQGHYDRPVAENIEREFASAVASVESLGGAMVNISHGTKLKSVPKATWKDALAS
;
A
#
# COMPACT_ATOMS: atom_id res chain seq x y z
N MET A 1 -25.79 9.01 0.08
CA MET A 1 -24.79 10.10 0.07
C MET A 1 -23.48 9.48 -0.37
N ARG A 2 -22.84 9.93 -1.47
CA ARG A 2 -21.51 9.40 -1.85
C ARG A 2 -20.50 9.93 -0.83
N ARG A 3 -19.74 9.04 -0.20
CA ARG A 3 -18.64 9.42 0.70
C ARG A 3 -17.58 10.19 -0.11
N SER A 4 -16.94 11.18 0.49
CA SER A 4 -15.80 11.86 -0.13
C SER A 4 -14.52 11.04 0.08
N ALA A 5 -13.64 11.02 -0.92
CA ALA A 5 -12.31 10.43 -0.77
C ALA A 5 -11.53 11.18 0.32
N PRO A 6 -10.75 10.47 1.17
CA PRO A 6 -9.96 11.11 2.20
C PRO A 6 -8.76 11.84 1.58
N THR A 7 -8.42 13.00 2.14
CA THR A 7 -7.32 13.85 1.69
C THR A 7 -6.36 14.14 2.84
N GLY A 8 -5.08 14.37 2.54
CA GLY A 8 -4.09 14.77 3.55
C GLY A 8 -2.75 15.11 2.90
N ARG A 9 -1.91 15.89 3.59
CA ARG A 9 -0.57 16.26 3.12
C ARG A 9 0.44 15.11 3.24
N ARG A 10 0.19 14.16 4.15
CA ARG A 10 1.04 13.01 4.42
C ARG A 10 0.26 11.71 4.20
N ALA A 11 0.92 10.68 3.71
CA ALA A 11 0.35 9.35 3.60
C ALA A 11 1.30 8.28 4.15
N VAL A 12 0.77 7.42 5.02
CA VAL A 12 1.45 6.17 5.42
C VAL A 12 0.93 5.04 4.55
N ILE A 13 1.78 4.52 3.67
CA ILE A 13 1.46 3.44 2.77
C ILE A 13 1.92 2.12 3.38
N VAL A 14 0.95 1.26 3.71
CA VAL A 14 1.22 0.00 4.40
C VAL A 14 1.30 -1.15 3.39
N GLY A 15 2.54 -1.55 3.10
CA GLY A 15 2.89 -2.79 2.43
C GLY A 15 2.65 -4.02 3.32
N ASN A 16 3.05 -5.20 2.81
CA ASN A 16 2.71 -6.49 3.43
C ASN A 16 3.86 -7.11 4.25
N GLY A 17 5.01 -6.43 4.34
CA GLY A 17 6.21 -6.91 5.00
C GLY A 17 6.10 -6.94 6.52
N SER A 18 6.89 -7.81 7.16
CA SER A 18 6.93 -7.96 8.62
C SER A 18 7.36 -6.72 9.41
N SER A 19 7.96 -5.72 8.78
CA SER A 19 8.32 -4.48 9.48
C SER A 19 7.11 -3.70 10.00
N VAL A 20 5.91 -3.95 9.47
CA VAL A 20 4.65 -3.41 10.04
C VAL A 20 4.52 -3.80 11.52
N ASP A 21 4.86 -5.03 11.88
CA ASP A 21 4.80 -5.51 13.27
C ASP A 21 5.88 -4.91 14.17
N ARG A 22 6.92 -4.30 13.58
CA ARG A 22 8.05 -3.69 14.30
C ARG A 22 7.86 -2.21 14.54
N LEU A 23 6.88 -1.59 13.88
CA LEU A 23 6.57 -0.20 14.14
C LEU A 23 5.91 -0.10 15.53
N PRO A 24 6.43 0.73 16.45
CA PRO A 24 5.90 0.79 17.80
C PRO A 24 4.48 1.34 17.82
N SER A 25 3.64 0.87 18.73
CA SER A 25 2.25 1.35 18.88
C SER A 25 2.15 2.87 19.12
N ALA A 26 3.20 3.53 19.59
CA ALA A 26 3.26 5.00 19.67
C ALA A 26 3.23 5.66 18.28
N ALA A 27 3.97 5.11 17.31
CA ALA A 27 3.99 5.65 15.95
C ALA A 27 2.61 5.54 15.28
N TRP A 28 1.93 4.40 15.41
CA TRP A 28 0.57 4.24 14.90
C TRP A 28 -0.43 5.20 15.55
N ARG A 29 -0.26 5.52 16.84
CA ARG A 29 -1.09 6.52 17.53
C ARG A 29 -0.83 7.92 17.00
N GLU A 30 0.43 8.28 16.79
CA GLU A 30 0.81 9.59 16.23
C GLU A 30 0.28 9.76 14.80
N PHE A 31 0.41 8.75 13.94
CA PHE A 31 -0.15 8.81 12.58
C PHE A 31 -1.68 8.96 12.55
N GLN A 32 -2.39 8.33 13.49
CA GLN A 32 -3.84 8.46 13.56
C GLN A 32 -4.32 9.79 14.12
N ALA A 33 -3.53 10.38 15.03
CA ALA A 33 -3.82 11.67 15.65
C ALA A 33 -3.54 12.85 14.70
N ASP A 34 -2.70 12.67 13.69
CA ASP A 34 -2.44 13.66 12.64
C ASP A 34 -3.60 13.68 11.63
N GLU A 35 -4.41 14.75 11.66
CA GLU A 35 -5.55 14.94 10.75
C GLU A 35 -5.12 15.12 9.29
N GLU A 36 -3.88 15.53 9.03
CA GLU A 36 -3.32 15.67 7.68
C GLU A 36 -2.63 14.38 7.20
N CYS A 37 -2.67 13.31 7.99
CA CYS A 37 -2.13 12.00 7.65
C CYS A 37 -3.23 11.01 7.29
N ILE A 38 -3.18 10.51 6.04
CA ILE A 38 -3.99 9.38 5.61
C ILE A 38 -3.20 8.06 5.74
N ILE A 39 -3.83 7.02 6.26
CA ILE A 39 -3.24 5.69 6.37
C ILE A 39 -3.86 4.78 5.30
N VAL A 40 -3.03 4.36 4.33
CA VAL A 40 -3.46 3.59 3.16
C VAL A 40 -2.93 2.18 3.26
N GLY A 41 -3.83 1.23 3.53
CA GLY A 41 -3.50 -0.20 3.54
C GLY A 41 -3.46 -0.79 2.13
N THR A 42 -2.63 -1.82 1.93
CA THR A 42 -2.58 -2.56 0.66
C THR A 42 -2.88 -4.03 0.84
N ASN A 43 -3.56 -4.63 -0.14
CA ASN A 43 -3.88 -6.06 -0.20
C ASN A 43 -4.43 -6.62 1.12
N ARG A 44 -3.59 -7.22 1.97
CA ARG A 44 -3.95 -7.96 3.20
C ARG A 44 -3.95 -7.08 4.46
N ALA A 45 -3.76 -5.77 4.34
CA ALA A 45 -3.63 -4.89 5.51
C ALA A 45 -4.81 -4.97 6.50
N LEU A 46 -6.05 -5.23 6.03
CA LEU A 46 -7.22 -5.38 6.91
C LEU A 46 -7.12 -6.56 7.89
N CYS A 47 -6.27 -7.55 7.62
CA CYS A 47 -6.08 -8.69 8.52
C CYS A 47 -4.76 -8.64 9.30
N PHE A 48 -3.99 -7.56 9.28
CA PHE A 48 -2.76 -7.48 10.08
C PHE A 48 -3.04 -7.22 11.56
N GLU A 49 -2.36 -7.97 12.44
CA GLU A 49 -2.51 -7.85 13.89
C GLU A 49 -2.12 -6.45 14.38
N ALA A 50 -1.03 -5.90 13.87
CA ALA A 50 -0.53 -4.58 14.24
C ALA A 50 -1.48 -3.43 13.86
N LEU A 51 -2.46 -3.66 12.96
CA LEU A 51 -3.39 -2.65 12.47
C LEU A 51 -4.81 -2.80 13.03
N ARG A 52 -5.05 -3.73 13.97
CA ARG A 52 -6.41 -4.01 14.48
C ARG A 52 -7.12 -2.77 15.02
N ASP A 53 -6.38 -1.90 15.70
CA ASP A 53 -6.88 -0.67 16.32
C ASP A 53 -6.31 0.58 15.61
N VAL A 54 -6.00 0.44 14.31
CA VAL A 54 -5.48 1.52 13.47
C VAL A 54 -6.52 1.88 12.41
N ARG A 55 -6.92 3.15 12.38
CA ARG A 55 -7.73 3.73 11.29
C ARG A 55 -7.02 3.50 9.97
N LEU A 56 -7.72 2.87 9.03
CA LEU A 56 -7.35 2.87 7.63
C LEU A 56 -8.28 3.83 6.91
N ASP A 57 -7.73 4.85 6.28
CA ASP A 57 -8.50 5.83 5.52
C ASP A 57 -8.86 5.27 4.14
N ALA A 58 -7.94 4.47 3.57
CA ALA A 58 -8.16 3.76 2.33
C ALA A 58 -7.50 2.37 2.30
N MET A 59 -8.03 1.52 1.42
CA MET A 59 -7.52 0.20 1.10
C MET A 59 -7.36 0.06 -0.40
N VAL A 60 -6.16 -0.33 -0.82
CA VAL A 60 -5.81 -0.48 -2.24
C VAL A 60 -5.56 -1.94 -2.56
N ILE A 61 -6.21 -2.43 -3.61
CA ILE A 61 -6.01 -3.79 -4.11
C ILE A 61 -5.63 -3.78 -5.59
N ARG A 62 -4.48 -4.40 -5.90
CA ARG A 62 -3.97 -4.47 -7.27
C ARG A 62 -4.65 -5.56 -8.09
N ASP A 63 -4.93 -6.70 -7.49
CA ASP A 63 -5.57 -7.85 -8.15
C ASP A 63 -6.96 -8.09 -7.52
N ARG A 64 -7.46 -9.33 -7.57
CA ARG A 64 -8.66 -9.74 -6.82
C ARG A 64 -8.29 -10.23 -5.43
N CYS A 65 -9.19 -10.04 -4.47
CA CYS A 65 -9.08 -10.62 -3.13
C CYS A 65 -8.80 -12.13 -3.18
N ARG A 66 -9.50 -12.87 -4.05
CA ARG A 66 -9.31 -14.31 -4.25
C ARG A 66 -7.88 -14.73 -4.65
N ASN A 67 -7.09 -13.83 -5.25
CA ASN A 67 -5.72 -14.12 -5.72
C ASN A 67 -4.64 -13.86 -4.64
N LEU A 68 -5.03 -13.27 -3.50
CA LEU A 68 -4.10 -12.94 -2.42
C LEU A 68 -3.62 -14.18 -1.64
N TRP A 69 -4.32 -15.31 -1.75
CA TRP A 69 -4.00 -16.57 -1.07
C TRP A 69 -4.12 -17.78 -1.99
N TYR A 70 -3.49 -18.88 -1.57
CA TYR A 70 -3.73 -20.20 -2.11
C TYR A 70 -3.97 -21.18 -0.95
N PRO A 71 -5.11 -21.92 -0.91
CA PRO A 71 -6.19 -21.93 -1.88
C PRO A 71 -7.01 -20.63 -1.91
N GLN A 72 -7.64 -20.34 -3.05
CA GLN A 72 -8.41 -19.10 -3.29
C GLN A 72 -9.59 -18.89 -2.32
N ALA A 73 -10.07 -19.97 -1.67
CA ALA A 73 -11.12 -19.90 -0.65
C ALA A 73 -10.79 -18.90 0.48
N TRP A 74 -9.51 -18.77 0.84
CA TRP A 74 -9.08 -17.76 1.82
C TRP A 74 -9.28 -16.33 1.33
N GLY A 75 -9.02 -16.06 0.05
CA GLY A 75 -9.24 -14.75 -0.53
C GLY A 75 -10.72 -14.41 -0.73
N ILE A 76 -11.56 -15.42 -1.02
CA ILE A 76 -13.03 -15.25 -1.03
C ILE A 76 -13.53 -14.91 0.38
N ARG A 77 -13.03 -15.63 1.39
CA ARG A 77 -13.36 -15.34 2.80
C ARG A 77 -12.93 -13.94 3.20
N TYR A 78 -11.70 -13.54 2.85
CA TYR A 78 -11.20 -12.17 3.08
C TYR A 78 -12.09 -11.12 2.44
N GLU A 79 -12.52 -11.37 1.21
CA GLU A 79 -13.41 -10.47 0.48
C GLU A 79 -14.74 -10.26 1.22
N GLN A 80 -15.36 -11.36 1.67
CA GLN A 80 -16.66 -11.35 2.33
C GLN A 80 -16.62 -10.82 3.76
N GLU A 81 -15.62 -11.25 4.54
CA GLU A 81 -15.55 -10.98 5.98
C GLU A 81 -14.87 -9.64 6.30
N LEU A 82 -13.90 -9.21 5.48
CA LEU A 82 -13.09 -8.02 5.77
C LEU A 82 -13.27 -6.94 4.70
N TRP A 83 -12.93 -7.22 3.44
CA TRP A 83 -12.93 -6.19 2.38
C TRP A 83 -14.31 -5.54 2.18
N ASN A 84 -15.36 -6.33 1.99
CA ASN A 84 -16.69 -5.81 1.75
C ASN A 84 -17.23 -5.02 2.95
N ARG A 85 -16.85 -5.41 4.17
CA ARG A 85 -17.29 -4.78 5.42
C ARG A 85 -16.45 -3.59 5.85
N ALA A 86 -15.23 -3.45 5.33
CA ALA A 86 -14.36 -2.34 5.66
C ALA A 86 -15.06 -1.03 5.29
N GLU A 87 -15.04 -0.07 6.22
CA GLU A 87 -15.67 1.23 6.00
C GLU A 87 -14.72 2.21 5.30
N CYS A 88 -13.42 1.92 5.24
CA CYS A 88 -12.45 2.76 4.54
C CYS A 88 -12.72 2.87 3.04
N TRP A 89 -12.15 3.89 2.39
CA TRP A 89 -12.24 4.06 0.94
C TRP A 89 -11.57 2.90 0.21
N LYS A 90 -12.26 2.25 -0.73
CA LYS A 90 -11.76 1.08 -1.45
C LYS A 90 -11.33 1.46 -2.85
N VAL A 91 -10.09 1.10 -3.15
CA VAL A 91 -9.44 1.46 -4.40
C VAL A 91 -8.99 0.18 -5.09
N GLY A 92 -9.44 -0.03 -6.32
CA GLY A 92 -9.12 -1.24 -7.08
C GLY A 92 -8.66 -0.95 -8.50
N ARG A 93 -8.25 -2.03 -9.18
CA ARG A 93 -8.15 -2.05 -10.64
C ARG A 93 -9.23 -2.89 -11.32
N ASP A 94 -9.80 -3.84 -10.59
CA ASP A 94 -10.71 -4.84 -11.14
C ASP A 94 -12.15 -4.46 -10.83
N ARG A 95 -12.96 -4.28 -11.88
CA ARG A 95 -14.38 -3.87 -11.76
C ARG A 95 -15.27 -4.90 -11.07
N THR A 96 -14.78 -6.14 -10.90
CA THR A 96 -15.50 -7.20 -10.18
C THR A 96 -15.32 -7.13 -8.66
N VAL A 97 -14.45 -6.25 -8.16
CA VAL A 97 -14.24 -6.03 -6.73
C VAL A 97 -15.05 -4.81 -6.29
N ASN A 98 -15.72 -4.89 -5.14
CA ASN A 98 -16.44 -3.76 -4.56
C ASN A 98 -15.46 -2.63 -4.20
N CYS A 99 -15.34 -1.62 -5.07
CA CYS A 99 -14.45 -0.48 -4.93
C CYS A 99 -15.23 0.83 -5.07
N ASP A 100 -14.82 1.84 -4.30
CA ASP A 100 -15.32 3.22 -4.42
C ASP A 100 -14.69 3.95 -5.61
N GLU A 101 -13.43 3.60 -5.93
CA GLU A 101 -12.67 4.22 -7.01
C GLU A 101 -11.73 3.24 -7.73
N PHE A 102 -11.53 3.48 -9.03
CA PHE A 102 -10.44 2.89 -9.80
C PHE A 102 -9.26 3.85 -9.86
N VAL A 103 -8.03 3.35 -9.63
CA VAL A 103 -6.85 4.23 -9.67
C VAL A 103 -6.69 4.81 -11.07
N ARG A 104 -6.50 6.12 -11.13
CA ARG A 104 -6.27 6.89 -12.36
C ARG A 104 -4.78 7.06 -12.64
N PHE A 105 -4.43 7.06 -13.93
CA PHE A 105 -3.12 7.43 -14.43
C PHE A 105 -2.77 8.89 -14.08
N GLU A 106 -1.54 9.12 -13.64
CA GLU A 106 -0.96 10.46 -13.44
C GLU A 106 0.33 10.59 -14.29
N PRO A 107 0.38 11.50 -15.29
CA PRO A 107 1.47 11.59 -16.28
C PRO A 107 2.88 11.76 -15.71
N ALA A 108 3.04 12.23 -14.48
CA ALA A 108 4.34 12.45 -13.85
C ALA A 108 4.86 11.25 -13.04
N TRP A 109 3.99 10.28 -12.73
CA TRP A 109 4.33 9.05 -11.99
C TRP A 109 4.56 7.84 -12.89
N GLN A 110 4.16 7.93 -14.15
CA GLN A 110 4.14 6.81 -15.10
C GLN A 110 4.54 7.31 -16.48
N ASP A 111 5.64 6.78 -17.02
CA ASP A 111 6.19 7.18 -18.32
C ASP A 111 5.28 6.82 -19.51
N VAL A 112 4.35 5.87 -19.32
CA VAL A 112 3.48 5.35 -20.37
C VAL A 112 2.05 5.23 -19.88
N ARG A 113 1.13 5.91 -20.58
CA ARG A 113 -0.32 5.77 -20.36
C ARG A 113 -0.78 4.39 -20.82
N VAL A 114 -1.25 3.57 -19.88
CA VAL A 114 -1.93 2.30 -20.17
C VAL A 114 -3.43 2.50 -20.03
N LEU A 115 -4.23 1.88 -20.90
CA LEU A 115 -5.68 1.91 -20.82
C LEU A 115 -6.21 0.58 -20.29
N ASP A 116 -7.26 0.60 -19.46
CA ASP A 116 -7.99 -0.63 -19.12
C ASP A 116 -8.88 -1.07 -20.29
N GLU A 117 -9.59 -2.19 -20.09
CA GLU A 117 -10.56 -2.73 -21.05
C GLU A 117 -11.71 -1.76 -21.39
N ASN A 118 -11.89 -0.70 -20.61
CA ASN A 118 -12.91 0.34 -20.78
C ASN A 118 -12.34 1.65 -21.32
N ARG A 119 -11.06 1.66 -21.72
CA ARG A 119 -10.32 2.82 -22.23
C ARG A 119 -10.12 3.95 -21.21
N GLU A 120 -10.28 3.65 -19.94
CA GLU A 120 -9.92 4.54 -18.85
C GLU A 120 -8.42 4.41 -18.58
N ALA A 121 -7.79 5.49 -18.13
CA ALA A 121 -6.35 5.48 -17.91
C ALA A 121 -6.02 4.61 -16.69
N ALA A 122 -5.56 3.40 -16.95
CA ALA A 122 -5.23 2.40 -15.96
C ALA A 122 -3.79 2.57 -15.50
N VAL A 123 -3.57 2.48 -14.20
CA VAL A 123 -2.26 2.55 -13.51
C VAL A 123 -1.35 1.33 -13.78
N LEU A 124 -1.64 0.60 -14.86
CA LEU A 124 -1.43 -0.83 -15.06
C LEU A 124 -0.01 -1.28 -15.40
N LEU A 125 1.03 -0.56 -14.97
CA LEU A 125 2.41 -1.07 -15.03
C LEU A 125 3.23 -0.91 -13.74
N GLN A 126 2.61 -0.53 -12.62
CA GLN A 126 3.31 -0.65 -11.34
C GLN A 126 3.30 -2.11 -10.90
N ASN A 127 4.48 -2.75 -10.83
CA ASN A 127 4.60 -4.14 -10.37
C ASN A 127 4.29 -4.29 -8.88
N SER A 128 4.20 -3.17 -8.15
CA SER A 128 3.95 -3.14 -6.72
C SER A 128 2.62 -2.44 -6.39
N VAL A 129 1.76 -3.11 -5.62
CA VAL A 129 0.54 -2.50 -5.05
C VAL A 129 0.86 -1.30 -4.15
N VAL A 130 2.07 -1.24 -3.59
CA VAL A 130 2.52 -0.12 -2.75
C VAL A 130 2.68 1.14 -3.59
N LEU A 131 3.27 1.04 -4.78
CA LEU A 131 3.38 2.18 -5.69
C LEU A 131 1.99 2.62 -6.15
N MET A 132 1.06 1.68 -6.36
CA MET A 132 -0.33 1.98 -6.75
C MET A 132 -1.03 2.79 -5.65
N ALA A 133 -0.83 2.41 -4.40
CA ALA A 133 -1.34 3.14 -3.25
C ALA A 133 -0.68 4.51 -3.07
N ALA A 134 0.63 4.61 -3.29
CA ALA A 134 1.37 5.87 -3.23
C ALA A 134 0.89 6.87 -4.31
N ASN A 135 0.67 6.40 -5.54
CA ASN A 135 0.11 7.20 -6.62
C ASN A 135 -1.31 7.68 -6.28
N TRP A 136 -2.16 6.79 -5.75
CA TRP A 136 -3.50 7.20 -5.33
C TRP A 136 -3.45 8.26 -4.22
N ALA A 137 -2.60 8.07 -3.20
CA ALA A 137 -2.44 9.05 -2.12
C ALA A 137 -1.94 10.41 -2.62
N TRP A 138 -1.06 10.43 -3.63
CA TRP A 138 -0.61 11.66 -4.27
C TRP A 138 -1.75 12.47 -4.90
N LEU A 139 -2.69 11.78 -5.55
CA LEU A 139 -3.91 12.39 -6.10
C LEU A 139 -4.83 12.95 -5.00
N GLN A 140 -4.75 12.42 -3.78
CA GLN A 140 -5.43 12.93 -2.59
C GLN A 140 -4.65 14.04 -1.86
N ALA A 141 -3.80 14.76 -2.59
CA ALA A 141 -2.95 15.87 -2.13
C ALA A 141 -1.77 15.48 -1.22
N ALA A 142 -1.50 14.19 -1.01
CA ALA A 142 -0.33 13.79 -0.25
C ALA A 142 0.95 14.19 -1.01
N ARG A 143 1.87 14.85 -0.31
CA ARG A 143 3.20 15.20 -0.84
C ARG A 143 4.32 14.52 -0.06
N ARG A 144 4.03 14.01 1.14
CA ARG A 144 4.96 13.19 1.92
C ARG A 144 4.47 11.75 2.03
N LEU A 145 5.21 10.81 1.45
CA LEU A 145 4.82 9.40 1.32
C LEU A 145 5.75 8.52 2.16
N LEU A 146 5.18 7.89 3.19
CA LEU A 146 5.90 7.07 4.16
C LEU A 146 5.59 5.60 3.90
N LEU A 147 6.59 4.83 3.45
CA LEU A 147 6.41 3.43 3.14
C LEU A 147 6.77 2.55 4.34
N VAL A 148 5.84 1.71 4.79
CA VAL A 148 6.05 0.72 5.86
C VAL A 148 5.64 -0.66 5.37
N GLY A 149 6.31 -1.74 5.80
CA GLY A 149 6.04 -3.08 5.26
C GLY A 149 6.55 -3.29 3.83
N VAL A 150 7.55 -2.51 3.41
CA VAL A 150 8.20 -2.61 2.08
C VAL A 150 9.61 -3.15 2.28
N ASP A 151 9.68 -4.41 2.69
CA ASP A 151 10.89 -5.00 3.27
C ASP A 151 11.78 -5.69 2.24
N TYR A 152 11.15 -6.40 1.29
CA TYR A 152 11.81 -7.32 0.35
C TYR A 152 12.78 -8.32 1.03
N CYS A 153 12.37 -8.91 2.16
CA CYS A 153 13.17 -9.89 2.89
C CYS A 153 12.39 -11.14 3.35
N GLY A 154 11.37 -11.54 2.57
CA GLY A 154 10.70 -12.84 2.71
C GLY A 154 9.59 -12.94 3.75
N ARG A 155 9.59 -12.06 4.75
CA ARG A 155 8.65 -12.11 5.87
C ARG A 155 7.48 -11.17 5.67
N HIS A 156 6.30 -11.62 6.09
CA HIS A 156 5.06 -10.85 6.06
C HIS A 156 4.62 -10.44 7.47
N ALA A 157 3.81 -9.38 7.54
CA ALA A 157 3.16 -8.97 8.79
C ALA A 157 2.25 -10.09 9.32
N ARG A 158 2.20 -10.24 10.64
CA ARG A 158 1.36 -11.24 11.30
C ARG A 158 -0.11 -10.92 11.04
N MET A 159 -0.87 -11.95 10.67
CA MET A 159 -2.30 -11.83 10.41
C MET A 159 -3.13 -12.36 11.57
N ILE A 160 -4.32 -11.77 11.77
CA ILE A 160 -5.32 -12.23 12.74
C ILE A 160 -5.86 -13.63 12.36
N PRO A 161 -6.36 -14.43 13.32
CA PRO A 161 -7.17 -15.61 13.00
C PRO A 161 -8.41 -15.24 12.18
N PRO A 162 -8.85 -16.07 11.23
CA PRO A 162 -8.26 -17.35 10.82
C PRO A 162 -7.15 -17.24 9.76
N PHE A 163 -6.86 -16.03 9.26
CA PHE A 163 -5.90 -15.79 8.17
C PHE A 163 -4.44 -16.05 8.54
N ARG A 164 -4.08 -16.03 9.84
CA ARG A 164 -2.72 -16.27 10.35
C ARG A 164 -2.02 -17.48 9.73
N ASN A 165 -2.74 -18.58 9.53
CA ASN A 165 -2.19 -19.86 9.07
C ASN A 165 -2.46 -20.13 7.57
N ALA A 166 -3.07 -19.17 6.86
CA ALA A 166 -3.38 -19.35 5.45
C ALA A 166 -2.11 -19.27 4.60
N ALA A 167 -1.91 -20.23 3.70
CA ALA A 167 -0.81 -20.18 2.76
C ALA A 167 -1.00 -19.03 1.76
N MET A 168 0.07 -18.28 1.53
CA MET A 168 0.06 -17.09 0.67
C MET A 168 0.58 -17.47 -0.72
N SER A 169 0.02 -16.87 -1.77
CA SER A 169 0.36 -17.17 -3.17
C SER A 169 1.80 -16.82 -3.59
N TRP A 170 2.57 -16.13 -2.74
CA TRP A 170 3.90 -15.58 -3.06
C TRP A 170 4.99 -15.96 -2.04
N GLN A 171 4.78 -17.02 -1.25
CA GLN A 171 5.78 -17.49 -0.28
C GLN A 171 7.13 -17.76 -0.97
N GLY A 172 8.23 -17.27 -0.39
CA GLY A 172 9.59 -17.50 -0.90
C GLY A 172 10.08 -16.54 -1.99
N HIS A 173 9.20 -15.77 -2.63
CA HIS A 173 9.61 -14.85 -3.72
C HIS A 173 10.48 -13.69 -3.23
N TYR A 174 10.31 -13.26 -1.98
CA TYR A 174 11.02 -12.13 -1.38
C TYR A 174 12.25 -12.53 -0.55
N ASP A 175 12.61 -13.81 -0.53
CA ASP A 175 13.84 -14.28 0.11
C ASP A 175 15.09 -14.02 -0.75
N ARG A 176 14.87 -13.80 -2.05
CA ARG A 176 15.91 -13.48 -3.04
C ARG A 176 16.31 -11.99 -2.97
N PRO A 177 17.46 -11.61 -3.55
CA PRO A 177 17.77 -10.20 -3.77
C PRO A 177 16.63 -9.48 -4.49
N VAL A 178 16.46 -8.18 -4.20
CA VAL A 178 15.48 -7.34 -4.89
C VAL A 178 15.80 -7.33 -6.38
N ALA A 179 14.81 -7.64 -7.21
CA ALA A 179 15.01 -7.65 -8.65
C ALA A 179 15.29 -6.23 -9.18
N GLU A 180 16.17 -6.10 -10.16
CA GLU A 180 16.61 -4.79 -10.68
C GLU A 180 15.47 -3.96 -11.26
N ASN A 181 14.47 -4.60 -11.87
CA ASN A 181 13.29 -3.91 -12.37
C ASN A 181 12.48 -3.27 -11.24
N ILE A 182 12.37 -3.94 -10.09
CA ILE A 182 11.71 -3.40 -8.90
C ILE A 182 12.49 -2.19 -8.37
N GLU A 183 13.82 -2.29 -8.23
CA GLU A 183 14.64 -1.16 -7.79
C GLU A 183 14.50 0.05 -8.73
N ARG A 184 14.46 -0.19 -10.04
CA ARG A 184 14.28 0.87 -11.05
C ARG A 184 12.92 1.56 -10.94
N GLU A 185 11.84 0.80 -10.73
CA GLU A 185 10.50 1.34 -10.57
C GLU A 185 10.38 2.24 -9.33
N PHE A 186 10.91 1.79 -8.20
CA PHE A 186 10.90 2.60 -6.98
C PHE A 186 11.81 3.83 -7.10
N ALA A 187 12.98 3.71 -7.74
CA ALA A 187 13.86 4.86 -7.98
C ALA A 187 13.20 5.91 -8.87
N SER A 188 12.51 5.49 -9.94
CA SER A 188 11.72 6.38 -10.80
C SER A 188 10.61 7.07 -10.01
N ALA A 189 9.86 6.33 -9.18
CA ALA A 189 8.82 6.91 -8.35
C ALA A 189 9.35 7.96 -7.35
N VAL A 190 10.50 7.71 -6.72
CA VAL A 190 11.17 8.68 -5.84
C VAL A 190 11.54 9.95 -6.62
N ALA A 191 12.23 9.80 -7.76
CA ALA A 191 12.66 10.94 -8.56
C ALA A 191 11.48 11.79 -9.05
N SER A 192 10.41 11.15 -9.50
CA SER A 192 9.16 11.83 -9.88
C SER A 192 8.57 12.62 -8.72
N VAL A 193 8.40 11.99 -7.55
CA VAL A 193 7.87 12.65 -6.36
C VAL A 193 8.71 13.86 -5.96
N GLU A 194 10.03 13.73 -5.94
CA GLU A 194 10.95 14.81 -5.59
C GLU A 194 10.90 15.96 -6.60
N SER A 195 10.88 15.66 -7.91
CA SER A 195 10.77 16.68 -8.97
C SER A 195 9.49 17.51 -8.89
N LEU A 196 8.43 16.95 -8.28
CA LEU A 196 7.14 17.59 -8.08
C LEU A 196 7.00 18.24 -6.69
N GLY A 197 8.10 18.36 -5.95
CA GLY A 197 8.14 19.01 -4.63
C GLY A 197 7.61 18.17 -3.48
N GLY A 198 7.54 16.84 -3.65
CA GLY A 198 7.21 15.90 -2.58
C GLY A 198 8.42 15.14 -2.03
N ALA A 199 8.14 14.16 -1.18
CA ALA A 199 9.14 13.23 -0.66
C ALA A 199 8.56 11.83 -0.51
N MET A 200 9.36 10.80 -0.85
CA MET A 200 9.04 9.40 -0.61
C MET A 200 10.17 8.75 0.20
N VAL A 201 9.83 8.20 1.36
CA VAL A 201 10.80 7.55 2.25
C VAL A 201 10.31 6.19 2.72
N ASN A 202 11.24 5.28 2.98
CA ASN A 202 10.95 3.97 3.54
C ASN A 202 11.30 3.95 5.03
N ILE A 203 10.27 3.80 5.86
CA ILE A 203 10.39 3.67 7.32
C ILE A 203 10.40 2.21 7.79
N SER A 204 10.39 1.26 6.85
CA SER A 204 10.43 -0.18 7.12
C SER A 204 11.78 -0.57 7.73
N HIS A 205 11.76 -1.05 8.97
CA HIS A 205 12.95 -1.55 9.64
C HIS A 205 13.58 -2.73 8.87
N GLY A 206 14.83 -2.58 8.43
CA GLY A 206 15.60 -3.65 7.80
C GLY A 206 15.23 -3.93 6.34
N THR A 207 14.59 -2.98 5.65
CA THR A 207 14.32 -3.10 4.22
C THR A 207 15.60 -3.35 3.40
N LYS A 208 15.51 -4.27 2.44
CA LYS A 208 16.53 -4.53 1.41
C LYS A 208 16.38 -3.65 0.18
N LEU A 209 15.26 -2.93 0.02
CA LEU A 209 15.04 -2.01 -1.09
C LEU A 209 15.97 -0.80 -0.94
N LYS A 210 16.85 -0.58 -1.92
CA LYS A 210 17.90 0.46 -1.86
C LYS A 210 17.48 1.76 -2.54
N SER A 211 16.60 1.67 -3.53
CA SER A 211 16.11 2.78 -4.35
C SER A 211 15.28 3.82 -3.59
N VAL A 212 14.75 3.48 -2.41
CA VAL A 212 13.97 4.42 -1.60
C VAL A 212 14.79 4.89 -0.40
N PRO A 213 14.97 6.21 -0.20
CA PRO A 213 15.66 6.75 0.96
C PRO A 213 15.07 6.23 2.27
N LYS A 214 15.94 5.88 3.22
CA LYS A 214 15.55 5.37 4.54
C LYS A 214 15.34 6.53 5.51
N ALA A 215 14.31 6.43 6.34
CA ALA A 215 14.08 7.37 7.44
C ALA A 215 13.60 6.60 8.68
N THR A 216 13.77 7.16 9.87
CA THR A 216 12.98 6.68 11.01
C THR A 216 11.57 7.26 10.93
N TRP A 217 10.61 6.63 11.59
CA TRP A 217 9.25 7.16 11.66
C TRP A 217 9.18 8.52 12.37
N LYS A 218 10.15 8.81 13.27
CA LYS A 218 10.24 10.11 13.96
C LYS A 218 10.71 11.21 13.02
N ASP A 219 11.75 10.94 12.23
CA ASP A 219 12.24 11.90 11.22
C ASP A 219 11.15 12.14 10.16
N ALA A 220 10.36 11.11 9.85
CA ALA A 220 9.22 11.16 8.94
C ALA A 220 8.00 11.94 9.47
N LEU A 221 7.96 12.27 10.76
CA LEU A 221 6.93 13.13 11.36
C LEU A 221 7.41 14.57 11.54
N ALA A 222 8.71 14.76 11.80
CA ALA A 222 9.29 16.08 12.10
C ALA A 222 9.48 17.00 10.86
N SER A 223 9.09 16.57 9.67
CA SER A 223 9.25 17.32 8.40
C SER A 223 7.94 17.39 7.60
#